data_AF-A0A645HGH3-F1
#
_entry.id   AF-A0A645HGH3-F1
#
_cell.length_a   1.000
_cell.length_b   1.000
_cell.length_c   1.000
_cell.angle_alpha   90.00
_cell.angle_beta   90.00
_cell.angle_gamma   90.00
#
_symmetry.space_group_name_H-M   'P 1'
#
loop_
_entity.id
_entity.type
_entity.pdbx_description
1 polymer ?
#
loop_
_entity_poly.entity_id
_entity_poly.type
_entity_poly.pdbx_seq_one_letter_code
_entity_poly.pdbx_strand_id
1 'polypeptide(L)'
;MLSPEKENAIVDRVETDLLTPFGLRTLSKDHFLYKGQYHGDALTRDTAYHNGTVWPWLLGAFVKAYLKTHNYSSGSTEYMKSLLEGFDEHLETAGIGTISEVFDGDYPHAPGGTIAQAWSVAEILRAYVEDILGIRP
;
A
#
# COMPACT_ATOMS: atom_id res chain seq x y z
N MET A 1 8.66 -11.88 19.54
CA MET A 1 8.71 -10.54 18.91
C MET A 1 10.12 -10.26 18.43
N LEU A 2 10.28 -9.40 17.42
CA LEU A 2 11.57 -8.99 16.85
C LEU A 2 12.26 -7.97 17.79
N SER A 3 13.57 -7.77 17.63
CA SER A 3 14.26 -6.68 18.32
C SER A 3 13.93 -5.35 17.64
N PRO A 4 13.95 -4.20 18.35
CA PRO A 4 13.67 -2.90 17.75
C PRO A 4 14.52 -2.60 16.51
N GLU A 5 15.79 -3.00 16.52
CA GLU A 5 16.71 -2.82 15.39
C GLU A 5 16.25 -3.61 14.15
N LYS A 6 15.73 -4.83 14.35
CA LYS A 6 15.19 -5.66 13.27
C LYS A 6 13.86 -5.12 12.78
N GLU A 7 13.00 -4.63 13.67
CA GLU A 7 11.73 -4.01 13.27
C GLU A 7 11.97 -2.79 12.37
N ASN A 8 12.86 -1.89 12.79
CA ASN A 8 13.23 -0.70 12.02
C ASN A 8 13.82 -1.08 10.65
N ALA A 9 14.84 -1.96 10.63
CA ALA A 9 15.49 -2.36 9.38
C ALA A 9 14.54 -3.01 8.37
N ILE A 10 13.53 -3.76 8.83
CA ILE A 10 12.52 -4.35 7.95
C ILE A 10 11.59 -3.27 7.40
N VAL A 11 11.08 -2.38 8.25
CA VAL A 11 10.17 -1.31 7.81
C VAL A 11 10.85 -0.37 6.83
N ASP A 12 12.10 0.03 7.09
CA ASP A 12 12.88 0.89 6.20
C ASP A 12 13.08 0.25 4.82
N ARG A 13 13.29 -1.07 4.78
CA ARG A 13 13.43 -1.81 3.52
C ARG A 13 12.11 -1.93 2.76
N VAL A 14 11.00 -2.16 3.48
CA VAL A 14 9.65 -2.19 2.88
C VAL A 14 9.31 -0.82 2.29
N GLU A 15 9.60 0.26 3.01
CA GLU A 15 9.42 1.62 2.52
C GLU A 15 10.24 1.86 1.24
N THR A 16 11.53 1.52 1.27
CA THR A 16 12.45 1.80 0.16
C THR A 16 12.10 0.98 -1.09
N ASP A 17 11.79 -0.31 -0.94
CA ASP A 17 11.69 -1.23 -2.07
C ASP A 17 10.26 -1.37 -2.60
N LEU A 18 9.28 -1.35 -1.70
CA LEU A 18 7.93 -1.81 -2.00
C LEU A 18 6.90 -0.69 -2.01
N LEU A 19 7.12 0.40 -1.26
CA LEU A 19 6.13 1.47 -1.16
C LEU A 19 5.87 2.15 -2.51
N THR A 20 4.61 2.44 -2.73
CA THR A 20 4.06 3.21 -3.85
C THR A 20 2.97 4.14 -3.32
N PRO A 21 2.47 5.11 -4.12
CA PRO A 21 1.38 5.98 -3.69
C PRO A 21 0.10 5.26 -3.27
N PHE A 22 -0.19 4.08 -3.82
CA PHE A 22 -1.47 3.36 -3.62
C PHE A 22 -1.34 2.03 -2.87
N GLY A 23 -0.19 1.73 -2.28
CA GLY A 23 0.03 0.45 -1.59
C GLY A 23 1.48 -0.04 -1.64
N LEU A 24 1.67 -1.31 -1.27
CA LEU A 24 2.96 -1.98 -1.41
C LEU A 24 2.99 -2.89 -2.65
N ARG A 25 4.10 -2.85 -3.38
CA ARG A 25 4.43 -3.89 -4.38
C ARG A 25 4.53 -5.24 -3.69
N THR A 26 4.02 -6.26 -4.35
CA THR A 26 4.15 -7.66 -3.91
C THR A 26 5.55 -8.23 -4.08
N LEU A 27 6.40 -7.60 -4.90
CA LEU A 27 7.78 -8.00 -5.13
C LEU A 27 8.64 -6.77 -5.44
N SER A 28 9.89 -6.78 -4.95
CA SER A 28 10.85 -5.71 -5.22
C SER A 28 11.22 -5.65 -6.70
N LYS A 29 11.45 -4.43 -7.20
CA LYS A 29 11.89 -4.18 -8.58
C LYS A 29 13.25 -4.80 -8.91
N ASP A 30 14.08 -5.03 -7.89
CA ASP A 30 15.40 -5.63 -8.05
C ASP A 30 15.33 -7.15 -8.33
N HIS A 31 14.16 -7.76 -8.13
CA HIS A 31 14.00 -9.20 -8.34
C HIS A 31 13.74 -9.53 -9.82
N PHE A 32 14.42 -10.55 -10.35
CA PHE A 32 14.33 -10.92 -11.78
C PHE A 32 12.92 -11.35 -12.24
N LEU A 33 12.07 -11.78 -11.30
CA LEU A 33 10.67 -12.12 -11.57
C LEU A 33 9.71 -10.93 -11.48
N TYR A 34 10.19 -9.71 -11.23
CA TYR A 34 9.34 -8.53 -11.12
C TYR A 34 8.51 -8.29 -12.40
N LYS A 35 7.23 -8.00 -12.19
CA LYS A 35 6.19 -7.67 -13.17
C LYS A 35 5.38 -6.49 -12.64
N GLY A 36 5.81 -5.27 -12.99
CA GLY A 36 5.21 -4.03 -12.52
C GLY A 36 3.93 -3.59 -13.23
N GLN A 37 3.42 -4.37 -14.18
CA GLN A 37 2.26 -4.03 -15.01
C GLN A 37 1.21 -5.13 -14.94
N TYR A 38 0.00 -4.79 -14.50
CA TYR A 38 -1.15 -5.66 -14.38
C TYR A 38 -2.18 -5.33 -15.48
N HIS A 39 -1.88 -5.71 -16.72
CA HIS A 39 -2.78 -5.50 -17.85
C HIS A 39 -2.65 -6.60 -18.91
N GLY A 40 -3.49 -6.55 -19.95
CA GLY A 40 -3.46 -7.52 -21.06
C GLY A 40 -4.34 -8.73 -20.79
N ASP A 41 -3.89 -9.91 -21.22
CA ASP A 41 -4.64 -11.17 -21.10
C ASP A 41 -4.59 -11.77 -19.68
N ALA A 42 -5.36 -12.84 -19.46
CA ALA A 42 -5.43 -13.51 -18.16
C ALA A 42 -4.07 -14.03 -17.69
N LEU A 43 -3.29 -14.66 -18.59
CA LEU A 43 -2.00 -15.23 -18.24
C LEU A 43 -1.00 -14.16 -17.78
N THR A 44 -0.97 -13.03 -18.48
CA THR A 44 -0.09 -11.89 -18.14
C THR A 44 -0.45 -11.31 -16.78
N ARG A 45 -1.75 -11.09 -16.54
CA ARG A 45 -2.27 -10.59 -15.28
C ARG A 45 -2.00 -11.55 -14.12
N ASP A 46 -2.30 -12.83 -14.29
CA ASP A 46 -2.07 -13.86 -13.27
C ASP A 46 -0.59 -13.97 -12.91
N THR A 47 0.30 -13.86 -13.90
CA THR A 47 1.75 -13.86 -13.68
C THR A 47 2.21 -12.63 -12.87
N ALA A 48 1.59 -11.48 -13.08
CA ALA A 48 1.94 -10.23 -12.38
C ALA A 48 1.30 -10.10 -10.99
N TYR A 49 0.19 -10.81 -10.73
CA TYR A 49 -0.73 -10.59 -9.61
C TYR A 49 -0.07 -10.51 -8.22
N HIS A 50 0.98 -11.30 -8.03
CA HIS A 50 1.80 -11.31 -6.81
C HIS A 50 3.31 -11.19 -7.08
N ASN A 51 3.70 -10.74 -8.27
CA ASN A 51 5.10 -10.59 -8.67
C ASN A 51 5.47 -9.14 -9.00
N GLY A 52 4.81 -8.15 -8.41
CA GLY A 52 5.15 -6.73 -8.62
C GLY A 52 3.95 -5.79 -8.61
N THR A 53 2.75 -6.33 -8.85
CA THR A 53 1.48 -5.63 -8.65
C THR A 53 1.37 -5.09 -7.22
N VAL A 54 0.77 -3.91 -7.08
CA VAL A 54 0.55 -3.21 -5.81
C VAL A 54 -0.78 -3.62 -5.20
N TRP A 55 -0.77 -3.87 -3.89
CA TRP A 55 -1.98 -4.11 -3.10
C TRP A 55 -2.21 -2.99 -2.08
N PRO A 56 -3.33 -2.26 -2.14
CA PRO A 56 -3.63 -1.17 -1.21
C PRO A 56 -3.84 -1.60 0.24
N TRP A 57 -4.50 -2.75 0.46
CA TRP A 57 -4.80 -3.19 1.83
C TRP A 57 -3.54 -3.43 2.68
N LEU A 58 -2.41 -3.76 2.05
CA LEU A 58 -1.12 -3.93 2.73
C LEU A 58 -0.63 -2.63 3.40
N LEU A 59 -1.08 -1.47 2.91
CA LEU A 59 -0.71 -0.18 3.45
C LEU A 59 -1.19 -0.01 4.89
N GLY A 60 -2.32 -0.62 5.29
CA GLY A 60 -2.81 -0.52 6.66
C GLY A 60 -1.84 -1.13 7.68
N ALA A 61 -1.29 -2.31 7.39
CA ALA A 61 -0.27 -2.93 8.22
C ALA A 61 1.05 -2.15 8.20
N PHE A 62 1.43 -1.63 7.03
CA PHE A 62 2.63 -0.81 6.87
C PHE A 62 2.56 0.47 7.69
N VAL A 63 1.47 1.24 7.62
CA VAL A 63 1.27 2.48 8.40
C VAL A 63 1.43 2.20 9.89
N LYS A 64 0.76 1.18 10.42
CA LYS A 64 0.87 0.80 11.83
C LYS A 64 2.30 0.42 12.22
N ALA A 65 3.00 -0.35 11.38
CA ALA A 65 4.39 -0.72 11.62
C ALA A 65 5.33 0.50 11.58
N TYR A 66 5.15 1.38 10.59
CA TYR A 66 5.93 2.59 10.40
C TYR A 66 5.80 3.55 11.57
N LEU A 67 4.58 3.80 12.04
CA LEU A 67 4.35 4.66 13.20
C LEU A 67 4.98 4.08 14.47
N LYS A 68 4.87 2.76 14.67
CA LYS A 68 5.49 2.08 15.81
C LYS A 68 7.02 2.24 15.81
N THR A 69 7.69 1.98 14.69
CA THR A 69 9.16 2.08 14.58
C THR A 69 9.67 3.52 14.72
N HIS A 70 8.83 4.49 14.35
CA HIS A 70 9.11 5.92 14.46
C HIS A 70 8.52 6.57 15.74
N ASN A 71 8.18 5.76 16.74
CA ASN A 71 7.68 6.21 18.05
C ASN A 71 6.48 7.17 17.99
N TYR A 72 5.62 7.04 16.96
CA TYR A 72 4.46 7.90 16.75
C TYR A 72 4.82 9.40 16.78
N SER A 73 6.00 9.75 16.26
CA SER A 73 6.40 11.15 16.15
C SER A 73 5.39 11.95 15.30
N SER A 74 5.32 13.26 15.52
CA SER A 74 4.47 14.13 14.69
C SER A 74 4.85 14.05 13.21
N GLY A 75 6.16 13.96 12.91
CA GLY A 75 6.65 13.82 11.53
C GLY A 75 6.23 12.51 10.87
N SER A 76 6.34 11.38 11.56
CA SER A 76 5.91 10.09 11.02
C SER A 76 4.39 10.00 10.86
N THR A 77 3.64 10.60 11.78
CA THR A 77 2.17 10.69 11.69
C THR A 77 1.74 11.53 10.49
N GLU A 78 2.34 12.71 10.29
CA GLU A 78 2.01 13.58 9.15
C GLU A 78 2.39 12.94 7.82
N TYR A 79 3.53 12.26 7.76
CA TYR A 79 3.96 11.54 6.56
C TYR A 79 3.01 10.40 6.18
N MET A 80 2.61 9.55 7.14
CA MET A 80 1.64 8.49 6.89
C MET A 80 0.24 9.04 6.59
N LYS A 81 -0.15 10.15 7.19
CA LYS A 81 -1.40 10.84 6.86
C LYS A 81 -1.40 11.30 5.40
N SER A 82 -0.33 11.98 4.97
CA SER A 82 -0.17 12.44 3.59
C SER A 82 -0.23 11.30 2.58
N LEU A 83 0.36 10.15 2.92
CA LEU A 83 0.30 8.93 2.11
C LEU A 83 -1.16 8.43 1.95
N LEU A 84 -1.94 8.40 3.04
CA LEU A 84 -3.34 7.94 3.00
C LEU A 84 -4.27 8.94 2.29
N GLU A 85 -4.05 10.25 2.46
CA GLU A 85 -4.78 11.30 1.73
C GLU A 85 -4.48 11.27 0.22
N GLY A 86 -3.37 10.62 -0.20
CA GLY A 86 -3.09 10.36 -1.62
C GLY A 86 -4.16 9.54 -2.35
N PHE A 87 -5.05 8.85 -1.63
CA PHE A 87 -6.18 8.14 -2.23
C PHE A 87 -7.31 9.07 -2.72
N ASP A 88 -7.32 10.35 -2.34
CA ASP A 88 -8.38 11.29 -2.76
C ASP A 88 -8.55 11.35 -4.29
N GLU A 89 -7.45 11.33 -5.04
CA GLU A 89 -7.48 11.25 -6.50
C GLU A 89 -8.07 9.92 -7.01
N HIS A 90 -7.72 8.81 -6.35
CA HIS A 90 -8.25 7.50 -6.73
C HIS A 90 -9.75 7.37 -6.42
N LEU A 91 -10.25 8.02 -5.37
CA LEU A 91 -11.69 8.00 -5.03
C LEU A 91 -12.57 8.65 -6.11
N GLU A 92 -11.98 9.42 -7.03
CA GLU A 92 -12.65 10.02 -8.19
C GLU A 92 -12.42 9.26 -9.51
N THR A 93 -11.59 8.21 -9.52
CA THR A 93 -11.19 7.47 -10.74
C THR A 93 -11.48 5.97 -10.60
N ALA A 94 -11.63 5.28 -11.74
CA ALA A 94 -12.03 3.87 -11.88
C ALA A 94 -13.39 3.47 -11.26
N GLY A 95 -13.63 3.74 -9.97
CA GLY A 95 -14.89 3.58 -9.26
C GLY A 95 -15.04 4.64 -8.19
N ILE A 96 -16.10 5.45 -8.30
CA ILE A 96 -16.34 6.58 -7.41
C ILE A 96 -16.55 6.11 -5.97
N GLY A 97 -15.80 6.69 -5.03
CA GLY A 97 -15.94 6.45 -3.60
C GLY A 97 -15.47 5.07 -3.13
N THR A 98 -14.62 4.40 -3.91
CA THR A 98 -14.09 3.08 -3.56
C THR A 98 -12.62 2.96 -3.95
N ILE A 99 -11.95 1.93 -3.43
CA ILE A 99 -10.56 1.61 -3.75
C ILE A 99 -10.50 0.33 -4.57
N SER A 100 -9.70 0.35 -5.64
CA SER A 100 -9.50 -0.80 -6.53
C SER A 100 -8.72 -1.92 -5.85
N GLU A 101 -8.84 -3.12 -6.41
CA GLU A 101 -8.20 -4.32 -5.89
C GLU A 101 -6.68 -4.23 -5.91
N VAL A 102 -6.14 -3.80 -7.05
CA VAL A 102 -4.72 -3.71 -7.31
C VAL A 102 -4.38 -2.48 -8.14
N PHE A 103 -3.10 -2.10 -8.12
CA PHE A 103 -2.54 -1.06 -8.96
C PHE A 103 -1.26 -1.57 -9.62
N ASP A 104 -0.86 -0.95 -10.73
CA ASP A 104 0.45 -1.22 -11.33
C ASP A 104 1.60 -0.92 -10.35
N GLY A 105 2.60 -1.81 -10.32
CA GLY A 105 3.86 -1.64 -9.59
C GLY A 105 4.68 -0.46 -10.07
N ASP A 106 4.61 -0.17 -11.37
CA ASP A 106 5.32 0.93 -12.01
C ASP A 106 4.39 2.10 -12.33
N TYR A 107 4.98 3.28 -12.49
CA TYR A 107 4.27 4.47 -12.95
C TYR A 107 3.54 4.18 -14.29
N PRO A 108 2.29 4.64 -14.48
CA PRO A 108 1.57 5.62 -13.68
C PRO A 108 0.76 5.05 -12.51
N HIS A 109 0.98 3.79 -12.11
CA HIS A 109 0.19 3.11 -11.08
C HIS A 109 -1.29 3.03 -11.45
N ALA A 110 -1.62 2.53 -12.64
CA ALA A 110 -3.02 2.44 -13.05
C ALA A 110 -3.79 1.43 -12.18
N PRO A 111 -5.07 1.70 -11.86
CA PRO A 111 -5.90 0.78 -11.10
C PRO A 111 -6.33 -0.42 -11.95
N GLY A 112 -6.46 -1.57 -11.31
CA GLY A 112 -6.84 -2.83 -11.96
C GLY A 112 -7.57 -3.79 -11.02
N GLY A 113 -7.88 -4.96 -11.58
CA GLY A 113 -8.66 -5.99 -10.89
C GLY A 113 -10.11 -5.54 -10.65
N THR A 114 -10.66 -5.92 -9.50
CA THR A 114 -11.99 -5.51 -9.08
C THR A 114 -12.02 -4.01 -8.76
N ILE A 115 -12.99 -3.29 -9.33
CA ILE A 115 -13.14 -1.83 -9.16
C ILE A 115 -13.32 -1.44 -7.68
N ALA A 116 -14.09 -2.24 -6.94
CA ALA A 116 -14.41 -2.00 -5.53
C ALA A 116 -13.97 -3.16 -4.66
N GLN A 117 -12.89 -2.98 -3.89
CA GLN A 117 -12.30 -4.07 -3.11
C GLN A 117 -12.40 -3.82 -1.60
N ALA A 118 -13.09 -4.72 -0.91
CA ALA A 118 -13.53 -4.53 0.47
C ALA A 118 -12.36 -4.36 1.45
N TRP A 119 -11.32 -5.19 1.35
CA TRP A 119 -10.17 -5.09 2.27
C TRP A 119 -9.33 -3.84 2.03
N SER A 120 -9.35 -3.27 0.82
CA SER A 120 -8.57 -2.09 0.48
C SER A 120 -9.22 -0.88 1.14
N VAL A 121 -10.54 -0.75 0.98
CA VAL A 121 -11.34 0.27 1.67
C VAL A 121 -11.20 0.12 3.19
N ALA A 122 -11.34 -1.10 3.71
CA ALA A 122 -11.29 -1.36 5.15
C ALA A 122 -9.92 -1.00 5.77
N GLU A 123 -8.81 -1.43 5.19
CA GLU A 123 -7.49 -1.18 5.77
C GLU A 123 -7.04 0.28 5.66
N ILE A 124 -7.37 0.98 4.57
CA ILE A 124 -7.09 2.41 4.45
C ILE A 124 -7.91 3.21 5.47
N LEU A 125 -9.21 2.91 5.60
CA LEU A 125 -10.06 3.57 6.60
C LEU A 125 -9.62 3.25 8.03
N ARG A 126 -9.29 1.98 8.32
CA ARG A 126 -8.79 1.56 9.63
C ARG A 126 -7.50 2.29 9.99
N ALA A 127 -6.54 2.34 9.08
CA ALA A 127 -5.28 3.04 9.31
C ALA A 127 -5.49 4.53 9.57
N TYR A 128 -6.38 5.18 8.82
CA TYR A 128 -6.69 6.59 9.03
C TYR A 128 -7.38 6.82 10.39
N VAL A 129 -8.40 6.05 10.73
CA VAL A 129 -9.18 6.25 11.96
C VAL A 129 -8.39 5.85 13.21
N GLU A 130 -7.77 4.67 13.22
CA GLU A 130 -7.10 4.14 14.40
C GLU A 130 -5.69 4.69 14.58
N ASP A 131 -4.91 4.75 13.50
CA ASP A 131 -3.47 5.00 13.57
C ASP A 131 -3.13 6.48 13.37
N ILE A 132 -3.91 7.22 12.57
CA ILE A 132 -3.73 8.67 12.37
C ILE A 132 -4.58 9.50 13.34
N LEU A 133 -5.89 9.26 13.39
CA LEU A 133 -6.79 10.01 14.28
C LEU A 133 -6.76 9.51 15.73
N GLY A 134 -6.19 8.33 15.98
CA GLY A 134 -6.09 7.75 17.32
C GLY A 134 -7.43 7.27 17.90
N ILE A 135 -8.46 7.12 17.07
CA ILE A 135 -9.80 6.67 17.50
C ILE A 135 -9.79 5.15 17.55
N ARG A 136 -9.76 4.58 18.76
CA ARG A 136 -9.75 3.13 18.96
C ARG A 136 -11.17 2.62 19.30
N PRO A 137 -11.50 1.36 18.95
CA PRO A 137 -12.74 0.71 19.38
C PRO A 137 -12.93 0.70 20.91
#